data_AF-A0A4P6JPZ2-F1
#
_entry.id   AF-A0A4P6JPZ2-F1
#
_cell.length_a   1.000
_cell.length_b   1.000
_cell.length_c   1.000
_cell.angle_alpha   90.00
_cell.angle_beta   90.00
_cell.angle_gamma   90.00
#
_symmetry.space_group_name_H-M   'P 1'
#
loop_
_entity.id
_entity.type
_entity.pdbx_description
1 polymer ?
#
loop_
_entity_poly.entity_id
_entity_poly.type
_entity_poly.pdbx_seq_one_letter_code
_entity_poly.pdbx_strand_id
1 'polypeptide(L)' 'MSDHVRPGVAATTKGYWPGQSESDSNVNATVAERDADMGSGAVYHDNRIEVTLAGCATQEKV' A
#
# COMPACT_ATOMS: atom_id res chain seq x y z
N MET A 1 0.35 0.11 -16.41
CA MET A 1 1.83 0.10 -16.25
C MET A 1 2.33 1.47 -16.67
N SER A 2 3.27 2.06 -15.92
CA SER A 2 3.79 3.42 -16.17
C SER A 2 5.32 3.38 -16.15
N ASP A 3 5.95 4.18 -17.01
CA ASP A 3 7.40 4.37 -17.09
C ASP A 3 7.91 5.54 -16.22
N HIS A 4 7.00 6.30 -15.59
CA HIS A 4 7.33 7.37 -14.64
C HIS A 4 7.92 6.84 -13.31
N VAL A 5 7.82 5.53 -13.04
CA VAL A 5 8.31 4.90 -11.82
C VAL A 5 9.48 3.98 -12.17
N ARG A 6 10.55 4.04 -11.38
CA ARG A 6 11.75 3.23 -11.61
C ARG A 6 11.44 1.74 -11.49
N PRO A 7 12.08 0.86 -12.29
CA PRO A 7 12.00 -0.58 -12.09
C PRO A 7 12.33 -0.97 -10.64
N GLY A 8 11.52 -1.87 -10.06
CA GLY A 8 11.65 -2.31 -8.66
C GLY A 8 10.95 -1.41 -7.63
N VAL A 9 10.32 -0.31 -8.05
CA VAL A 9 9.53 0.56 -7.18
C VAL A 9 8.05 0.46 -7.54
N ALA A 10 7.20 0.30 -6.54
CA ALA A 10 5.76 0.44 -6.67
C ALA A 10 5.33 1.80 -6.10
N ALA A 11 4.43 2.49 -6.79
CA ALA A 11 3.86 3.76 -6.34
C ALA A 11 2.34 3.65 -6.30
N THR A 12 1.74 4.18 -5.24
CA THR A 12 0.28 4.29 -5.09
C THR A 12 -0.06 5.52 -4.25
N THR A 13 -1.31 5.96 -4.32
CA THR A 13 -1.82 7.05 -3.50
C THR A 13 -2.23 6.55 -2.13
N LYS A 14 -1.88 7.28 -1.07
CA LYS A 14 -2.46 7.11 0.27
C LYS A 14 -3.86 7.74 0.32
N GLY A 15 -4.70 7.30 1.26
CA GLY A 15 -5.97 7.99 1.57
C GLY A 15 -7.25 7.17 1.37
N TYR A 16 -7.16 5.87 1.07
CA TYR A 16 -8.32 4.99 1.12
C TYR A 16 -8.80 4.83 2.57
N TRP A 17 -10.05 5.22 2.82
CA TRP A 17 -10.71 5.08 4.11
C TRP A 17 -11.10 3.63 4.38
N PRO A 18 -11.03 3.18 5.65
CA PRO A 18 -11.68 1.93 6.05
C PRO A 18 -13.16 1.91 5.62
N GLY A 19 -13.64 0.77 5.16
CA GLY A 19 -14.97 0.53 4.62
C GLY A 19 -15.13 0.85 3.13
N GLN A 20 -14.14 1.50 2.50
CA GLN A 20 -14.19 1.93 1.11
C GLN A 20 -13.33 1.06 0.16
N SER A 21 -12.72 -0.01 0.69
CA SER A 21 -12.04 -1.04 -0.10
C SER A 21 -12.62 -2.41 0.26
N GLU A 22 -12.62 -3.33 -0.70
CA GLU A 22 -13.17 -4.67 -0.51
C GLU A 22 -12.48 -5.46 0.60
N SER A 23 -11.21 -5.16 0.85
CA SER A 23 -10.41 -5.78 1.90
C SER A 23 -10.45 -5.01 3.22
N ASP A 24 -11.22 -3.91 3.31
CA ASP A 24 -11.22 -2.98 4.43
C ASP A 24 -9.80 -2.55 4.86
N SER A 25 -8.91 -2.44 3.88
CA SER A 25 -7.48 -2.22 4.07
C SER A 25 -6.93 -1.18 3.08
N ASN A 26 -5.74 -0.66 3.37
CA ASN A 26 -5.05 0.30 2.52
C ASN A 26 -3.53 0.10 2.60
N VAL A 27 -2.79 0.88 1.81
CA VAL A 27 -1.33 0.77 1.72
C VAL A 27 -0.61 0.95 3.07
N ASN A 28 -1.19 1.68 4.04
CA ASN A 28 -0.56 1.82 5.36
C ASN A 28 -0.48 0.49 6.12
N ALA A 29 -1.33 -0.49 5.81
CA ALA A 29 -1.27 -1.82 6.42
C ALA A 29 0.03 -2.57 6.10
N THR A 30 0.76 -2.12 5.07
CA THR A 30 2.08 -2.69 4.72
C THR A 30 3.24 -1.99 5.43
N VAL A 31 3.00 -0.86 6.11
CA VAL A 31 4.04 -0.07 6.76
C VAL A 31 4.29 -0.63 8.15
N ALA A 32 5.57 -0.78 8.52
CA ALA A 32 5.94 -1.25 9.85
C ALA A 32 5.48 -0.26 10.94
N GLU A 33 4.87 -0.79 12.01
CA GLU A 33 4.52 -0.01 13.19
C GLU A 33 5.77 0.19 14.07
N ARG A 34 6.52 1.24 13.76
CA ARG A 34 7.70 1.66 14.53
C ARG A 34 8.03 3.13 14.29
N ASP A 35 8.76 3.67 15.25
CA ASP A 35 9.40 4.97 15.13
C ASP A 35 10.72 4.86 14.35
N ALA A 36 11.10 5.93 13.66
CA ALA A 36 12.44 6.10 13.13
C ALA A 36 13.45 6.41 14.25
N ASP A 37 14.67 5.92 14.09
CA ASP A 37 15.73 6.03 15.10
C ASP A 37 16.06 7.48 15.50
N MET A 38 15.99 8.40 14.54
CA MET A 38 16.21 9.83 14.78
C MET A 38 14.88 10.59 14.73
N GLY A 39 14.51 11.21 15.85
CA GLY A 39 13.36 12.12 15.94
C GLY A 39 11.99 11.44 16.02
N SER A 40 11.94 10.11 16.18
CA SER A 40 10.69 9.34 16.36
C SER A 40 9.64 9.60 15.28
N GLY A 41 10.09 9.79 14.04
CA GLY A 41 9.21 10.03 12.89
C GLY A 41 8.58 8.74 12.36
N ALA A 42 7.50 8.88 11.60
CA ALA A 42 6.86 7.75 10.93
C ALA A 42 7.70 7.22 9.74
N VAL A 43 7.59 5.92 9.46
CA VAL A 43 8.45 5.19 8.50
C VAL A 43 7.77 4.89 7.16
N TYR A 44 6.87 5.75 6.68
CA TYR A 44 6.02 5.47 5.51
C TYR A 44 6.76 5.16 4.20
N HIS A 45 7.99 5.67 4.03
CA HIS A 45 8.80 5.47 2.82
C HIS A 45 9.91 4.42 2.98
N ASP A 46 9.99 3.79 4.16
CA ASP A 46 10.89 2.67 4.43
C ASP A 46 10.07 1.39 4.52
N ASN A 47 9.70 0.89 3.34
CA ASN A 47 8.83 -0.27 3.21
C ASN A 47 9.26 -1.16 2.04
N ARG A 48 9.39 -2.46 2.32
CA ARG A 48 9.68 -3.48 1.33
C ARG A 48 8.46 -4.38 1.18
N ILE A 49 7.95 -4.43 -0.03
CA ILE A 49 6.73 -5.17 -0.37
C ILE A 49 7.00 -6.17 -1.48
N GLU A 50 6.11 -7.15 -1.59
CA GLU A 50 5.97 -8.02 -2.74
C GLU A 50 4.59 -7.78 -3.36
N VAL A 51 4.52 -7.70 -4.69
CA VAL A 51 3.25 -7.57 -5.42
C VAL A 51 2.92 -8.90 -6.06
N THR A 52 1.75 -9.42 -5.76
CA THR A 52 1.19 -10.59 -6.42
C THR A 52 -0.07 -10.20 -7.19
N LEU A 53 -0.44 -11.00 -8.18
CA LEU A 53 -1.74 -10.84 -8.83
C LEU A 53 -2.83 -11.18 -7.82
N ALA A 54 -3.70 -10.22 -7.51
CA ALA A 54 -4.95 -10.52 -6.85
C ALA A 54 -5.78 -11.37 -7.83
N GLY A 55 -6.19 -12.57 -7.41
CA GLY A 55 -7.08 -13.40 -8.22
C GLY A 55 -8.33 -12.62 -8.61
N CYS A 56 -8.86 -12.88 -9.82
CA CYS A 56 -10.10 -12.27 -10.28
C CYS A 56 -11.27 -12.80 -9.43
N ALA A 57 -11.62 -12.11 -8.35
CA ALA A 57 -12.91 -12.28 -7.72
C ALA A 57 -13.92 -11.47 -8.53
N THR A 58 -14.96 -12.14 -9.03
CA THR A 58 -16.10 -11.51 -9.71
C THR A 58 -16.68 -10.44 -8.78
N GLN A 59 -16.54 -9.18 -9.19
CA GLN A 59 -17.17 -8.03 -8.54
C GLN A 59 -18.68 -8.13 -8.81
N GLU A 60 -19.45 -8.79 -7.95
CA GLU A 60 -20.90 -8.78 -8.07
C GLU A 60 -21.42 -7.46 -7.49
N LYS A 61 -21.83 -6.56 -8.38
CA LYS A 61 -22.49 -5.31 -8.00
C LYS A 61 -23.85 -5.64 -7.37
N VAL A 62 -24.06 -5.21 -6.12
CA VAL A 62 -25.39 -5.12 -5.49
C VAL A 62 -26.14 -3.94 -6.09
#